data_AF-A0AAV9B056-F1
#
_entry.id   AF-A0AAV9B056-F1
#
_cell.length_a   1.000
_cell.length_b   1.000
_cell.length_c   1.000
_cell.angle_alpha   90.00
_cell.angle_beta   90.00
_cell.angle_gamma   90.00
#
_symmetry.space_group_name_H-M   'P 1'
#
loop_
_entity.id
_entity.type
_entity.pdbx_description
1 polymer ?
#
loop_
_entity_poly.entity_id
_entity_poly.type
_entity_poly.pdbx_seq_one_letter_code
_entity_poly.pdbx_strand_id
1 'polypeptide(L)' 'MASMAKTILCAAVMVLSLTSLAAAISGTATYYTTYVPSACYGYQNNGVMIAAASNVLWNNGGSAGRGTR' A
#
# COMPACT_ATOMS: atom_id res chain seq x y z
N MET A 1 -11.26 -43.25 -7.23
CA MET A 1 -10.03 -42.52 -7.64
C MET A 1 -10.34 -41.09 -8.12
N ALA A 2 -11.29 -40.87 -9.04
CA ALA A 2 -11.62 -39.52 -9.54
C ALA A 2 -12.17 -38.53 -8.48
N SER A 3 -12.95 -39.01 -7.50
CA SER A 3 -13.53 -38.15 -6.43
C SER A 3 -12.45 -37.59 -5.50
N MET A 4 -11.46 -38.41 -5.10
CA MET A 4 -10.37 -38.03 -4.19
C MET A 4 -9.43 -36.99 -4.82
N ALA A 5 -9.13 -37.13 -6.12
CA ALA A 5 -8.30 -36.19 -6.86
C ALA A 5 -8.93 -34.79 -6.95
N LYS A 6 -10.26 -34.72 -7.06
CA LYS A 6 -11.00 -33.44 -7.11
C LYS A 6 -11.02 -32.73 -5.75
N THR A 7 -11.15 -33.47 -4.65
CA THR A 7 -11.06 -32.89 -3.30
C THR A 7 -9.66 -32.35 -3.01
N ILE A 8 -8.62 -33.09 -3.41
CA ILE A 8 -7.22 -32.66 -3.27
C ILE A 8 -6.96 -31.40 -4.10
N LEU A 9 -7.45 -31.35 -5.34
CA LEU A 9 -7.33 -30.17 -6.20
C LEU A 9 -8.03 -28.93 -5.61
N CYS A 10 -9.25 -29.08 -5.11
CA CYS A 10 -9.98 -27.98 -4.47
C CYS A 10 -9.28 -27.48 -3.19
N ALA A 11 -8.75 -28.39 -2.37
CA ALA A 11 -8.00 -28.04 -1.18
C ALA A 11 -6.70 -27.29 -1.53
N ALA A 12 -5.97 -27.75 -2.57
CA ALA A 12 -4.75 -27.10 -3.02
C ALA A 12 -4.99 -25.66 -3.53
N VAL A 13 -6.06 -25.44 -4.31
CA VAL A 13 -6.41 -24.11 -4.82
C VAL A 13 -6.80 -23.15 -3.69
N MET A 14 -7.52 -23.63 -2.67
CA MET A 14 -7.84 -22.81 -1.50
C MET A 14 -6.57 -22.44 -0.72
N VAL A 15 -5.67 -23.38 -0.46
CA VAL A 15 -4.42 -23.07 0.27
C VAL A 15 -3.56 -22.05 -0.48
N LEU A 16 -3.50 -22.12 -1.81
CA LEU A 16 -2.75 -21.18 -2.64
C LEU A 16 -3.37 -19.77 -2.71
N SER A 17 -4.68 -19.63 -2.57
CA SER A 17 -5.32 -18.30 -2.59
C SER A 17 -5.18 -17.54 -1.28
N LEU A 18 -5.00 -18.25 -0.16
CA LEU A 18 -4.76 -17.64 1.16
C LEU A 18 -3.37 -17.00 1.29
N THR A 19 -2.40 -17.32 0.43
CA THR A 19 -1.04 -16.75 0.48
C THR A 19 -0.93 -15.37 -0.17
N SER A 20 -2.02 -14.59 -0.24
CA SER A 20 -1.94 -13.19 -0.67
C SER A 20 -1.11 -12.39 0.34
N LEU A 21 0.20 -12.29 0.07
CA LEU A 21 1.21 -11.69 0.93
C LEU A 21 1.01 -10.17 0.97
N ALA A 22 0.57 -9.64 2.11
CA ALA A 22 0.61 -8.22 2.38
C ALA A 22 2.06 -7.79 2.64
N ALA A 23 2.77 -7.36 1.59
CA ALA A 23 4.11 -6.77 1.71
C ALA A 23 4.00 -5.32 2.20
N ALA A 24 3.85 -5.14 3.52
CA ALA A 24 3.90 -3.83 4.15
C ALA A 24 5.34 -3.54 4.61
N ILE A 25 5.90 -2.41 4.18
CA ILE A 25 7.19 -1.94 4.66
C ILE A 25 6.94 -1.19 5.96
N SER A 26 7.50 -1.66 7.07
CA SER A 26 7.42 -0.95 8.35
C SER A 26 8.12 0.42 8.22
N GLY A 27 7.46 1.48 8.68
CA GLY A 27 7.98 2.84 8.60
C GLY A 27 7.56 3.67 9.80
N THR A 28 8.26 4.78 10.02
CA THR A 28 7.88 5.78 11.03
C THR A 28 7.10 6.90 10.34
N ALA A 29 5.97 7.29 10.93
CA ALA A 29 5.18 8.43 10.50
C ALA A 29 5.27 9.54 11.56
N THR A 30 5.48 10.78 11.11
CA THR A 30 5.42 11.99 11.93
C THR A 30 4.33 12.90 11.39
N TYR A 31 3.60 13.57 12.28
CA TYR A 31 2.60 14.56 11.89
C TYR A 31 3.08 15.97 12.23
N TYR A 32 2.72 16.92 11.37
CA TYR A 32 2.93 18.34 11.61
C TYR A 32 1.56 19.02 11.67
N THR A 33 1.41 19.97 12.59
CA THR A 33 0.17 20.76 12.73
C THR A 33 0.15 21.99 11.82
N THR A 34 1.33 22.51 11.47
CA THR A 34 1.49 23.60 10.51
C THR A 34 1.65 23.04 9.11
N TYR A 35 0.88 23.57 8.15
CA TYR A 35 0.93 23.13 6.76
C TYR A 35 2.23 23.58 6.10
N VAL A 36 2.98 22.60 5.57
CA VAL A 36 4.15 22.81 4.72
C VAL A 36 3.76 22.42 3.30
N PRO A 37 4.12 23.22 2.27
CA PRO A 37 3.76 22.93 0.89
C PRO A 37 4.26 21.55 0.45
N SER A 38 3.39 20.82 -0.24
CA SER A 38 3.69 19.49 -0.76
C SER A 38 4.51 19.57 -2.06
N ALA A 39 5.40 18.60 -2.29
CA ALA A 39 6.12 18.51 -3.56
C ALA A 39 5.19 18.24 -4.77
N CYS A 40 4.01 17.64 -4.52
CA CYS A 40 3.05 17.26 -5.56
C CYS A 40 2.13 18.41 -5.98
N TYR A 41 1.70 19.23 -5.02
CA TYR A 41 0.63 20.21 -5.20
C TYR A 41 0.98 21.59 -4.62
N GLY A 42 2.24 21.81 -4.21
CA GLY A 42 2.68 23.07 -3.62
C GLY A 42 1.81 23.50 -2.44
N TYR A 43 1.25 24.70 -2.52
CA TYR A 43 0.37 25.29 -1.51
C TYR A 43 -1.11 24.93 -1.65
N GLN A 44 -1.46 24.03 -2.57
CA GLN A 44 -2.86 23.66 -2.80
C GLN A 44 -3.36 22.83 -1.61
N ASN A 45 -4.42 23.34 -0.99
CA ASN A 45 -5.03 22.71 0.16
C ASN A 45 -5.91 21.54 -0.29
N ASN A 46 -5.34 20.33 -0.29
CA ASN A 46 -6.06 19.08 -0.60
C ASN A 46 -6.69 18.43 0.65
N GLY A 47 -6.89 19.19 1.73
CA GLY A 47 -7.49 18.72 2.98
C GLY A 47 -6.47 18.33 4.06
N VAL A 48 -6.99 17.74 5.15
CA VAL A 48 -6.22 17.49 6.37
C VAL A 48 -5.45 16.16 6.40
N MET A 49 -5.71 15.24 5.46
CA MET A 49 -5.07 13.93 5.41
C MET A 49 -4.08 13.83 4.24
N ILE A 50 -3.03 14.65 4.27
CA ILE A 50 -1.93 14.60 3.30
C ILE A 50 -0.70 13.99 3.96
N ALA A 51 -0.21 12.88 3.41
CA ALA A 51 0.99 12.21 3.88
C ALA A 51 2.20 12.57 2.99
N ALA A 52 3.35 12.83 3.61
CA ALA A 52 4.63 12.94 2.92
C ALA A 52 5.29 11.56 2.84
N ALA A 53 5.76 11.18 1.64
CA ALA A 53 6.51 9.94 1.44
C ALA A 53 8.00 10.17 1.72
N SER A 54 8.65 9.22 2.40
CA SER A 54 10.10 9.21 2.55
C SER A 54 10.80 9.01 1.20
N ASN A 55 12.09 9.36 1.10
CA ASN A 55 12.82 9.34 -0.18
C ASN A 55 12.84 7.95 -0.85
N VAL A 56 12.81 6.88 -0.05
CA VAL A 56 12.75 5.50 -0.53
C VAL A 56 11.39 5.15 -1.16
N LEU A 57 10.32 5.81 -0.76
CA LEU A 57 8.97 5.64 -1.30
C LEU A 57 8.61 6.68 -2.37
N TRP A 58 9.21 7.88 -2.30
CA TRP A 58 8.97 9.00 -3.20
C TRP A 58 9.19 8.64 -4.68
N ASN A 59 10.21 7.81 -4.94
CA ASN A 59 10.59 7.35 -6.28
C ASN A 59 10.62 8.48 -7.31
N ASN A 60 11.33 9.56 -7.01
CA ASN A 60 11.46 10.76 -7.86
C ASN A 60 10.10 11.32 -8.35
N GLY A 61 9.16 11.49 -7.41
CA GLY A 61 7.82 11.98 -7.72
C GLY A 61 6.87 10.92 -8.23
N GLY A 62 7.35 9.68 -8.40
CA GLY A 62 6.52 8.54 -8.75
C GLY A 62 5.32 8.43 -7.83
N SER A 63 5.46 8.66 -6.52
CA SER A 63 4.36 8.54 -5.55
C SER A 63 3.48 9.77 -5.37
N ALA A 64 3.65 10.80 -6.20
CA ALA A 64 2.81 11.98 -6.15
C ALA A 64 1.33 11.62 -6.41
N GLY A 65 0.44 12.12 -5.54
CA GLY A 65 -1.01 11.91 -5.67
C GLY A 65 -1.53 10.52 -5.35
N ARG A 66 -0.67 9.60 -4.89
CA ARG A 66 -1.10 8.25 -4.49
C ARG A 66 -1.53 8.23 -3.03
N GLY A 67 -2.69 7.62 -2.77
CA GLY A 67 -3.14 7.33 -1.41
C GLY A 67 -2.34 6.19 -0.78
N THR A 68 -2.01 6.33 0.50
CA THR A 68 -1.49 5.25 1.33
C THR A 68 -2.67 4.48 1.93
N ARG A 69 -2.65 3.15 1.88
CA ARG A 69 -3.64 2.28 2.54
C ARG A 69 -3.15 1.83 3.89
#